data_AF-A0A6A2YPD3-F1
#
_entry.id   AF-A0A6A2YPD3-F1
#
_cell.length_a   1.000
_cell.length_b   1.000
_cell.length_c   1.000
_cell.angle_alpha   90.00
_cell.angle_beta   90.00
_cell.angle_gamma   90.00
#
_symmetry.space_group_name_H-M   'P 1'
#
loop_
_entity.id
_entity.type
_entity.pdbx_description
1 polymer ?
#
loop_
_entity_poly.entity_id
_entity_poly.type
_entity_poly.pdbx_seq_one_letter_code
_entity_poly.pdbx_strand_id
1 'polypeptide(L)'
;MGSDLFGSYAESTCAALFVASISSFGSNHDFTAMSYPLITSSMGIVVSLITTIFATDVFEIKKLLGIAIGIHSSIFELKSRGRTEYYTSNAYSSPVQDVADSCRTGATTNVIFGLALGYNSVIIPIFAIATSIYMSFRLAAMYGIAMAALGILSTIATGLAIDAYGPISDNAGGIAEMAGMSHSIRERTDALDAAGNTTAAIGKGFAIGSAALVFLALFGAYVSRAGIEASAVLKMVEEVCRQFNSIQGLMEGTSKPDYANCVKISTDASLREMIPPSALVMLTPLIVGVLGGSLVSGVQVAISASNTGGAWDNAKKYIEAGASEHVKSLGPKGSDCHKAAVIGDTIVDPLKDTSGPSFNIHIKLMTVESWVFAPFFAAHGGLLFKVL
;
A
#
# COMPACT_ATOMS: atom_id res chain seq x y z
N MET A 1 -5.76 -8.19 1.55
CA MET A 1 -4.99 -7.45 2.56
C MET A 1 -4.29 -8.38 3.57
N GLY A 2 -5.00 -9.25 4.31
CA GLY A 2 -4.35 -10.16 5.29
C GLY A 2 -3.21 -11.02 4.70
N SER A 3 -3.46 -11.72 3.59
CA SER A 3 -2.44 -12.51 2.89
C SER A 3 -1.28 -11.67 2.33
N ASP A 4 -1.55 -10.42 1.97
CA ASP A 4 -0.57 -9.50 1.41
C ASP A 4 0.47 -9.11 2.49
N LEU A 5 -0.01 -8.66 3.64
CA LEU A 5 0.85 -8.30 4.78
C LEU A 5 1.56 -9.53 5.39
N PHE A 6 0.93 -10.70 5.36
CA PHE A 6 1.61 -11.96 5.70
C PHE A 6 2.82 -12.22 4.78
N GLY A 7 2.65 -12.06 3.46
CA GLY A 7 3.75 -12.16 2.51
C GLY A 7 4.88 -11.18 2.84
N SER A 8 4.55 -9.91 3.09
CA SER A 8 5.56 -8.89 3.46
C SER A 8 6.32 -9.26 4.74
N TYR A 9 5.64 -9.79 5.75
CA TYR A 9 6.26 -10.26 7.00
C TYR A 9 7.19 -11.46 6.76
N ALA A 10 6.70 -12.47 6.03
CA ALA A 10 7.45 -13.69 5.75
C ALA A 10 8.71 -13.37 4.95
N GLU A 11 8.59 -12.58 3.88
CA GLU A 11 9.71 -12.22 3.01
C GLU A 11 10.75 -11.36 3.72
N SER A 12 10.33 -10.39 4.55
CA SER A 12 11.25 -9.59 5.38
C SER A 12 12.05 -10.47 6.34
N THR A 13 11.36 -11.42 6.98
CA THR A 13 11.97 -12.36 7.93
C THR A 13 12.94 -13.30 7.21
N CYS A 14 12.52 -13.91 6.09
CA CYS A 14 13.35 -14.80 5.29
C CYS A 14 14.58 -14.09 4.71
N ALA A 15 14.43 -12.86 4.22
CA ALA A 15 15.56 -12.07 3.73
C ALA A 15 16.59 -11.81 4.84
N ALA A 16 16.15 -11.43 6.04
CA ALA A 16 17.03 -11.20 7.18
C ALA A 16 17.73 -12.50 7.62
N LEU A 17 16.99 -13.61 7.70
CA LEU A 17 17.55 -14.93 8.05
C LEU A 17 18.57 -15.42 7.03
N PHE A 18 18.34 -15.22 5.74
CA PHE A 18 19.29 -15.63 4.70
C PHE A 18 20.59 -14.85 4.80
N VAL A 19 20.54 -13.53 4.95
CA VAL A 19 21.77 -12.74 5.07
C VAL A 19 22.47 -13.05 6.41
N ALA A 20 21.73 -13.32 7.48
CA ALA A 20 22.30 -13.75 8.76
C ALA A 20 22.95 -15.14 8.69
N SER A 21 22.44 -16.08 7.89
CA SER A 21 22.98 -17.44 7.81
C SER A 21 24.36 -17.50 7.16
N ILE A 22 24.66 -16.56 6.26
CA ILE A 22 25.99 -16.41 5.62
C ILE A 22 26.89 -15.40 6.34
N SER A 23 26.42 -14.79 7.43
CA SER A 23 27.21 -13.86 8.24
C SER A 23 27.93 -14.59 9.39
N SER A 24 28.55 -13.82 10.30
CA SER A 24 29.15 -14.37 11.51
C SER A 24 28.14 -15.08 12.40
N PHE A 25 26.85 -14.71 12.34
CA PHE A 25 25.81 -15.36 13.15
C PHE A 25 25.62 -16.83 12.74
N GLY A 26 25.48 -17.08 11.45
CA GLY A 26 25.39 -18.45 10.92
C GLY A 26 26.72 -19.20 10.97
N SER A 27 27.83 -18.54 10.62
CA SER A 27 29.15 -19.19 10.62
C SER A 27 29.59 -19.64 12.02
N ASN A 28 29.27 -18.86 13.05
CA ASN A 28 29.57 -19.19 14.44
C ASN A 28 28.48 -20.03 15.13
N HIS A 29 27.41 -20.39 14.41
CA HIS A 29 26.26 -21.15 14.93
C HIS A 29 25.61 -20.49 16.16
N ASP A 30 25.57 -19.15 16.20
CA ASP A 30 24.91 -18.39 17.27
C ASP A 30 23.40 -18.35 17.01
N PHE A 31 22.68 -19.28 17.63
CA PHE A 31 21.23 -19.41 17.48
C PHE A 31 20.46 -18.16 17.90
N THR A 32 20.91 -17.45 18.95
CA THR A 32 20.23 -16.27 19.46
C THR A 32 20.38 -15.11 18.49
N ALA A 33 21.59 -14.87 17.99
CA ALA A 33 21.83 -13.82 16.99
C ALA A 33 21.15 -14.13 15.65
N MET A 34 21.12 -15.40 15.22
CA MET A 34 20.37 -15.81 14.03
C MET A 34 18.86 -15.61 14.19
N SER A 35 18.31 -15.82 15.38
CA SER A 35 16.88 -15.69 15.66
C SER A 35 16.45 -14.23 15.90
N TYR A 36 17.35 -13.26 15.77
CA TYR A 36 17.07 -11.84 16.02
C TYR A 36 15.81 -11.31 15.30
N PRO A 37 15.57 -11.61 14.00
CA PRO A 37 14.33 -11.20 13.33
C PRO A 37 13.04 -11.73 14.02
N LEU A 38 13.06 -12.98 14.47
CA LEU A 38 11.92 -13.61 15.16
C LEU A 38 11.74 -13.06 16.58
N ILE A 39 12.84 -12.74 17.27
CA ILE A 39 12.79 -12.11 18.59
C ILE A 39 12.19 -10.71 18.49
N THR A 40 12.58 -9.92 17.49
CA THR A 40 11.97 -8.61 17.21
C THR A 40 10.47 -8.74 16.96
N SER A 41 10.06 -9.73 16.16
CA SER A 41 8.64 -9.99 15.89
C SER A 41 7.87 -10.39 17.15
N SER A 42 8.45 -11.27 17.97
CA SER A 42 7.87 -11.72 19.23
C SER A 42 7.65 -10.56 20.21
N MET A 43 8.64 -9.66 20.33
CA MET A 43 8.51 -8.45 21.15
C MET A 43 7.45 -7.49 20.57
N GLY A 44 7.37 -7.41 19.24
CA GLY A 44 6.35 -6.65 18.53
C GLY A 44 4.91 -7.06 18.87
N ILE A 45 4.65 -8.35 19.08
CA ILE A 45 3.35 -8.85 19.55
C ILE A 45 3.03 -8.32 20.95
N VAL A 46 4.00 -8.35 21.87
CA VAL A 46 3.83 -7.85 23.24
C VAL A 46 3.53 -6.36 23.24
N VAL A 47 4.29 -5.57 22.45
CA VAL A 47 4.06 -4.14 22.28
C VAL A 47 2.66 -3.88 21.71
N SER A 48 2.28 -4.61 20.65
CA SER A 48 0.96 -4.47 20.02
C SER A 48 -0.18 -4.80 20.98
N LEU A 49 -0.01 -5.81 21.84
CA LEU A 49 -0.98 -6.19 22.87
C LEU A 49 -1.16 -5.07 23.89
N ILE A 50 -0.06 -4.55 24.44
CA ILE A 50 -0.09 -3.44 25.39
C ILE A 50 -0.84 -2.26 24.80
N THR A 51 -0.54 -1.89 23.55
CA THR A 51 -1.21 -0.74 22.96
C THR A 51 -2.67 -0.99 22.63
N THR A 52 -3.03 -2.23 22.27
CA THR A 52 -4.44 -2.59 22.09
C THR A 52 -5.22 -2.32 23.37
N ILE A 53 -4.68 -2.71 24.53
CA ILE A 53 -5.30 -2.46 25.85
C ILE A 53 -5.50 -0.96 26.11
N PHE A 54 -4.53 -0.12 25.73
CA PHE A 54 -4.69 1.34 25.84
C PHE A 54 -5.85 1.87 24.99
N ALA A 55 -6.04 1.32 23.78
CA ALA A 55 -7.10 1.72 22.87
C ALA A 55 -8.47 1.15 23.25
N THR A 56 -8.54 -0.04 23.86
CA THR A 56 -9.81 -0.71 24.21
C THR A 56 -10.31 -0.37 25.61
N ASP A 57 -9.42 -0.29 26.61
CA ASP A 57 -9.83 -0.32 28.02
C ASP A 57 -9.48 0.97 28.79
N VAL A 58 -8.45 1.72 28.35
CA VAL A 58 -7.95 2.90 29.09
C VAL A 58 -8.57 4.20 28.59
N PHE A 59 -8.77 4.35 27.27
CA PHE A 59 -9.34 5.55 26.68
C PHE A 59 -10.64 5.25 25.95
N GLU A 60 -11.71 5.96 26.32
CA GLU A 60 -12.89 6.09 25.45
C GLU A 60 -12.44 6.94 24.24
N ILE A 61 -12.27 6.33 23.06
CA ILE A 61 -11.74 7.00 21.87
C ILE A 61 -12.74 8.07 21.39
N LYS A 62 -12.59 9.31 21.86
CA LYS A 62 -13.45 10.45 21.48
C LYS A 62 -13.00 11.16 20.21
N LYS A 63 -11.74 10.97 19.77
CA LYS A 63 -11.17 11.47 18.52
C LYS A 63 -10.11 10.49 17.99
N LEU A 64 -10.06 10.33 16.67
CA LEU A 64 -9.14 9.43 15.95
C LEU A 64 -7.65 9.62 16.31
N LEU A 65 -7.29 10.85 16.74
CA LEU A 65 -5.95 11.22 17.20
C LEU A 65 -5.46 10.41 18.42
N GLY A 66 -6.38 9.85 19.23
CA GLY A 66 -6.05 9.06 20.43
C GLY A 66 -5.47 7.67 20.12
N ILE A 67 -5.82 7.08 18.97
CA ILE A 67 -5.27 5.79 18.52
C ILE A 67 -3.84 5.97 17.99
N ALA A 68 -3.49 7.18 17.57
CA ALA A 68 -2.31 7.48 16.74
C ALA A 68 -1.01 7.78 17.51
N ILE A 69 -1.07 7.96 18.85
CA ILE A 69 0.07 8.44 19.67
C ILE A 69 0.78 7.29 20.42
N GLY A 70 0.16 6.12 20.53
CA GLY A 70 0.62 5.06 21.43
C GLY A 70 1.74 4.14 20.96
N ILE A 71 2.19 4.21 19.70
CA ILE A 71 3.10 3.19 19.16
C ILE A 71 4.03 3.81 18.10
N HIS A 72 5.32 3.48 18.19
CA HIS A 72 6.19 3.01 17.09
C HIS A 72 7.60 3.61 17.12
N SER A 73 8.56 2.72 16.85
CA SER A 73 9.99 2.81 17.12
C SER A 73 10.85 3.40 15.98
N SER A 74 10.26 3.68 14.80
CA SER A 74 11.01 4.11 13.61
C SER A 74 10.59 5.51 13.12
N ILE A 75 11.55 6.41 12.91
CA ILE A 75 11.33 7.76 12.34
C ILE A 75 10.62 7.71 10.96
N PHE A 76 10.84 6.62 10.21
CA PHE A 76 10.18 6.33 8.94
C PHE A 76 8.66 6.17 9.08
N GLU A 77 8.21 5.34 10.03
CA GLU A 77 6.79 5.03 10.24
C GLU A 77 6.03 6.29 10.66
N LEU A 78 6.60 7.08 11.56
CA LEU A 78 5.98 8.31 12.05
C LEU A 78 5.77 9.34 10.92
N LYS A 79 6.77 9.52 10.05
CA LYS A 79 6.71 10.49 8.94
C LYS A 79 5.86 10.00 7.77
N SER A 80 5.98 8.74 7.38
CA SER A 80 5.20 8.18 6.27
C SER A 80 3.71 8.14 6.63
N ARG A 81 3.37 7.65 7.83
CA ARG A 81 1.99 7.60 8.33
C ARG A 81 1.35 8.97 8.41
N GLY A 82 2.01 9.93 9.06
CA GLY A 82 1.48 11.28 9.21
C GLY A 82 1.26 12.00 7.88
N ARG A 83 2.01 11.63 6.83
CA ARG A 83 1.80 12.15 5.48
C ARG A 83 0.66 11.45 4.75
N THR A 84 0.56 10.12 4.83
CA THR A 84 -0.60 9.41 4.27
C THR A 84 -1.89 9.92 4.91
N GLU A 85 -1.92 10.05 6.24
CA GLU A 85 -3.05 10.65 6.97
C GLU A 85 -3.36 12.06 6.48
N TYR A 86 -2.35 12.92 6.34
CA TYR A 86 -2.50 14.27 5.80
C TYR A 86 -3.12 14.29 4.40
N TYR A 87 -2.69 13.39 3.51
CA TYR A 87 -3.16 13.37 2.13
C TYR A 87 -4.52 12.68 1.93
N THR A 88 -4.96 11.83 2.86
CA THR A 88 -6.21 11.07 2.71
C THR A 88 -7.31 11.48 3.67
N SER A 89 -7.03 12.15 4.78
CA SER A 89 -8.07 12.57 5.75
C SER A 89 -8.74 13.88 5.35
N ASN A 90 -10.07 13.93 5.51
CA ASN A 90 -10.87 15.16 5.33
C ASN A 90 -10.87 16.09 6.56
N ALA A 91 -10.14 15.74 7.62
CA ALA A 91 -10.03 16.57 8.82
C ALA A 91 -9.09 17.79 8.63
N TYR A 92 -8.20 17.74 7.64
CA TYR A 92 -7.27 18.82 7.35
C TYR A 92 -7.88 19.84 6.39
N SER A 93 -7.62 21.12 6.61
CA SER A 93 -8.10 22.22 5.74
C SER A 93 -7.65 22.11 4.28
N SER A 94 -6.57 21.37 4.04
CA SER A 94 -6.02 20.97 2.73
C SER A 94 -5.26 19.66 2.99
N PRO A 95 -5.27 18.65 2.12
CA PRO A 95 -5.58 18.70 0.68
C PRO A 95 -6.89 18.04 0.26
N VAL A 96 -7.50 17.17 1.07
CA VAL A 96 -8.75 16.47 0.69
C VAL A 96 -9.94 17.42 0.58
N GLN A 97 -9.97 18.47 1.40
CA GLN A 97 -11.01 19.50 1.30
C GLN A 97 -10.90 20.29 -0.01
N ASP A 98 -9.69 20.51 -0.54
CA ASP A 98 -9.50 21.14 -1.86
C ASP A 98 -9.99 20.23 -2.99
N VAL A 99 -9.78 18.90 -2.86
CA VAL A 99 -10.35 17.92 -3.79
C VAL A 99 -11.88 17.96 -3.75
N ALA A 100 -12.49 18.06 -2.57
CA ALA A 100 -13.93 18.23 -2.46
C ALA A 100 -14.43 19.58 -3.02
N ASP A 101 -13.70 20.67 -2.81
CA ASP A 101 -14.07 22.00 -3.30
C ASP A 101 -13.98 22.09 -4.84
N SER A 102 -13.02 21.40 -5.44
CA SER A 102 -12.88 21.34 -6.90
C SER A 102 -14.13 20.79 -7.61
N CYS A 103 -14.96 19.99 -6.91
CA CYS A 103 -16.24 19.49 -7.43
C CYS A 103 -17.21 20.60 -7.85
N ARG A 104 -17.06 21.84 -7.37
CA ARG A 104 -17.84 23.00 -7.83
C ARG A 104 -17.77 23.23 -9.34
N THR A 105 -16.68 22.80 -9.94
CA THR A 105 -16.40 22.96 -11.38
C THR A 105 -16.55 21.66 -12.17
N GLY A 106 -17.08 20.61 -11.52
CA GLY A 106 -17.44 19.33 -12.14
C GLY A 106 -16.44 18.19 -11.85
N ALA A 107 -16.72 17.03 -12.43
CA ALA A 107 -15.93 15.82 -12.22
C ALA A 107 -14.50 15.93 -12.80
N THR A 108 -14.31 16.66 -13.89
CA THR A 108 -13.00 16.79 -14.55
C THR A 108 -11.96 17.44 -13.64
N THR A 109 -12.30 18.54 -12.99
CA THR A 109 -11.39 19.22 -12.05
C THR A 109 -11.19 18.39 -10.80
N ASN A 110 -12.23 17.70 -10.30
CA ASN A 110 -12.09 16.74 -9.22
C ASN A 110 -11.07 15.63 -9.54
N VAL A 111 -11.11 15.09 -10.77
CA VAL A 111 -10.15 14.09 -11.24
C VAL A 111 -8.72 14.68 -11.35
N ILE A 112 -8.59 15.91 -11.85
CA ILE A 112 -7.27 16.56 -11.95
C ILE A 112 -6.66 16.79 -10.56
N PHE A 113 -7.45 17.28 -9.61
CA PHE A 113 -6.98 17.57 -8.27
C PHE A 113 -6.61 16.31 -7.49
N GLY A 114 -7.39 15.24 -7.58
CA GLY A 114 -7.06 13.99 -6.89
C GLY A 114 -5.83 13.28 -7.47
N LEU A 115 -5.64 13.28 -8.80
CA LEU A 115 -4.40 12.76 -9.41
C LEU A 115 -3.19 13.59 -8.99
N ALA A 116 -3.30 14.91 -9.03
CA ALA A 116 -2.24 15.81 -8.59
C ALA A 116 -1.88 15.60 -7.11
N LEU A 117 -2.88 15.39 -6.25
CA LEU A 117 -2.70 15.03 -4.85
C LEU A 117 -1.93 13.71 -4.72
N GLY A 118 -2.34 12.68 -5.45
CA GLY A 118 -1.64 11.40 -5.52
C GLY A 118 -0.18 11.53 -5.88
N TYR A 119 0.13 12.24 -6.95
CA TYR A 119 1.50 12.47 -7.41
C TYR A 119 2.32 13.29 -6.40
N ASN A 120 1.71 14.26 -5.72
CA ASN A 120 2.40 15.02 -4.67
C ASN A 120 2.65 14.15 -3.42
N SER A 121 1.74 13.23 -3.11
CA SER A 121 1.80 12.39 -1.91
C SER A 121 3.00 11.45 -1.87
N VAL A 122 3.62 11.12 -3.01
CA VAL A 122 4.75 10.18 -3.09
C VAL A 122 6.06 10.78 -2.55
N ILE A 123 6.20 12.10 -2.57
CA ILE A 123 7.49 12.79 -2.36
C ILE A 123 8.11 12.42 -1.01
N ILE A 124 7.36 12.60 0.08
CA ILE A 124 7.89 12.34 1.43
C ILE A 124 8.09 10.85 1.71
N PRO A 125 7.13 9.96 1.39
CA PRO A 125 7.36 8.51 1.48
C PRO A 125 8.63 8.06 0.76
N ILE A 126 8.90 8.56 -0.45
CA ILE A 126 10.12 8.22 -1.19
C ILE A 126 11.38 8.72 -0.48
N PHE A 127 11.40 9.96 0.02
CA PHE A 127 12.54 10.44 0.83
C PHE A 127 12.74 9.62 2.10
N ALA A 128 11.65 9.21 2.74
CA ALA A 128 11.70 8.37 3.92
C ALA A 128 12.29 6.98 3.58
N ILE A 129 11.86 6.37 2.46
CA ILE A 129 12.40 5.08 1.98
C ILE A 129 13.88 5.23 1.65
N ALA A 130 14.26 6.27 0.90
CA ALA A 130 15.65 6.53 0.54
C ALA A 130 16.55 6.74 1.77
N THR A 131 16.06 7.47 2.78
CA THR A 131 16.79 7.68 4.05
C THR A 131 16.94 6.37 4.83
N SER A 132 15.88 5.56 4.88
CA SER A 132 15.91 4.25 5.53
C SER A 132 16.91 3.31 4.82
N ILE A 133 16.89 3.27 3.48
CA ILE A 133 17.86 2.51 2.69
C ILE A 133 19.28 2.99 3.00
N TYR A 134 19.53 4.30 2.93
CA TYR A 134 20.87 4.85 3.14
C TYR A 134 21.42 4.52 4.53
N MET A 135 20.63 4.74 5.59
CA MET A 135 21.07 4.50 6.96
C MET A 135 21.29 3.00 7.21
N SER A 136 20.32 2.17 6.83
CA SER A 136 20.36 0.72 7.08
C SER A 136 21.44 0.02 6.26
N PHE A 137 21.64 0.42 5.00
CA PHE A 137 22.72 -0.09 4.15
C PHE A 137 24.09 0.26 4.73
N ARG A 138 24.27 1.49 5.24
CA ARG A 138 25.54 1.94 5.84
C ARG A 138 25.89 1.19 7.13
N LEU A 139 24.90 0.77 7.90
CA LEU A 139 25.12 0.07 9.17
C LEU A 139 25.36 -1.43 9.00
N ALA A 140 24.58 -2.10 8.15
CA ALA A 140 24.63 -3.56 8.04
C ALA A 140 24.29 -4.10 6.64
N ALA A 141 24.57 -3.33 5.58
CA ALA A 141 24.35 -3.71 4.19
C ALA A 141 22.93 -4.30 3.96
N MET A 142 22.82 -5.45 3.28
CA MET A 142 21.54 -6.11 2.99
C MET A 142 20.82 -6.61 4.26
N TYR A 143 21.55 -7.02 5.28
CA TYR A 143 20.96 -7.43 6.56
C TYR A 143 20.28 -6.25 7.24
N GLY A 144 20.94 -5.08 7.24
CA GLY A 144 20.36 -3.84 7.76
C GLY A 144 19.09 -3.44 7.04
N ILE A 145 19.07 -3.53 5.71
CA ILE A 145 17.87 -3.22 4.91
C ILE A 145 16.74 -4.22 5.22
N ALA A 146 17.02 -5.52 5.30
CA ALA A 146 16.03 -6.54 5.65
C ALA A 146 15.46 -6.33 7.06
N MET A 147 16.31 -6.00 8.03
CA MET A 147 15.89 -5.66 9.39
C MET A 147 15.09 -4.35 9.45
N ALA A 148 15.38 -3.38 8.60
CA ALA A 148 14.58 -2.16 8.50
C ALA A 148 13.19 -2.43 7.91
N ALA A 149 13.08 -3.32 6.91
CA ALA A 149 11.80 -3.79 6.39
C ALA A 149 10.98 -4.50 7.47
N LEU A 150 11.61 -5.39 8.24
CA LEU A 150 10.98 -6.06 9.37
C LEU A 150 10.63 -5.08 10.50
N GLY A 151 11.42 -4.03 10.70
CA GLY A 151 11.14 -2.96 11.66
C GLY A 151 9.78 -2.29 11.39
N ILE A 152 9.52 -1.94 10.13
CA ILE A 152 8.23 -1.38 9.68
C ILE A 152 7.06 -2.33 9.99
N LEU A 153 7.31 -3.64 9.93
CA LEU A 153 6.31 -4.69 10.16
C LEU A 153 6.37 -5.27 11.58
N SER A 154 7.21 -4.74 12.48
CA SER A 154 7.39 -5.31 13.83
C SER A 154 6.11 -5.25 14.64
N THR A 155 5.23 -4.31 14.32
CA THR A 155 3.94 -4.03 14.94
C THR A 155 2.76 -4.33 14.01
N ILE A 156 2.97 -5.27 13.08
CA ILE A 156 1.97 -5.71 12.11
C ILE A 156 0.63 -6.10 12.75
N ALA A 157 0.62 -6.58 14.00
CA ALA A 157 -0.62 -6.92 14.71
C ALA A 157 -1.50 -5.68 14.93
N THR A 158 -0.95 -4.56 15.41
CA THR A 158 -1.73 -3.32 15.51
C THR A 158 -2.05 -2.76 14.13
N GLY A 159 -1.10 -2.79 13.20
CA GLY A 159 -1.32 -2.33 11.82
C GLY A 159 -2.52 -3.04 11.16
N LEU A 160 -2.59 -4.37 11.28
CA LEU A 160 -3.70 -5.18 10.79
C LEU A 160 -5.00 -4.89 11.53
N ALA A 161 -4.96 -4.64 12.84
CA ALA A 161 -6.16 -4.31 13.61
C ALA A 161 -6.82 -3.00 13.14
N ILE A 162 -6.01 -1.95 12.90
CA ILE A 162 -6.52 -0.65 12.43
C ILE A 162 -6.95 -0.68 10.96
N ASP A 163 -6.32 -1.51 10.13
CA ASP A 163 -6.66 -1.68 8.71
C ASP A 163 -7.97 -2.50 8.58
N ALA A 164 -8.06 -3.64 9.27
CA ALA A 164 -9.26 -4.49 9.29
C ALA A 164 -10.50 -3.79 9.89
N TYR A 165 -10.30 -2.81 10.78
CA TYR A 165 -11.36 -1.97 11.32
C TYR A 165 -12.13 -1.21 10.22
N GLY A 166 -11.47 -0.81 9.12
CA GLY A 166 -12.10 -0.07 8.03
C GLY A 166 -13.22 -0.86 7.34
N PRO A 167 -12.91 -2.01 6.70
CA PRO A 167 -13.93 -2.85 6.06
C PRO A 167 -15.03 -3.36 7.01
N ILE A 168 -14.75 -3.50 8.30
CA ILE A 168 -15.78 -3.82 9.30
C ILE A 168 -16.76 -2.66 9.45
N SER A 169 -16.25 -1.43 9.53
CA SER A 169 -17.05 -0.20 9.67
C SER A 169 -17.89 0.09 8.43
N ASP A 170 -17.32 -0.11 7.23
CA ASP A 170 -18.04 0.01 5.96
C ASP A 170 -19.23 -0.96 5.88
N ASN A 171 -18.99 -2.25 6.17
CA ASN A 171 -20.06 -3.26 6.20
C ASN A 171 -21.14 -2.92 7.24
N ALA A 172 -20.77 -2.39 8.41
CA ALA A 172 -21.74 -1.94 9.41
C ALA A 172 -22.63 -0.81 8.86
N GLY A 173 -22.06 0.12 8.10
CA GLY A 173 -22.80 1.17 7.40
C GLY A 173 -23.74 0.65 6.31
N GLY A 174 -23.27 -0.30 5.51
CA GLY A 174 -24.09 -0.99 4.50
C GLY A 174 -25.27 -1.75 5.11
N ILE A 175 -25.04 -2.48 6.21
CA ILE A 175 -26.09 -3.19 6.95
C ILE A 175 -27.13 -2.21 7.51
N ALA A 176 -26.70 -1.10 8.09
CA ALA A 176 -27.61 -0.08 8.63
C ALA A 176 -28.54 0.49 7.55
N GLU A 177 -28.01 0.76 6.36
CA GLU A 177 -28.78 1.23 5.20
C GLU A 177 -29.77 0.16 4.69
N MET A 178 -29.29 -1.07 4.49
CA MET A 178 -30.12 -2.19 3.99
C MET A 178 -31.23 -2.59 4.98
N ALA A 179 -30.99 -2.42 6.28
CA ALA A 179 -31.97 -2.69 7.33
C ALA A 179 -32.95 -1.52 7.56
N GLY A 180 -32.82 -0.40 6.83
CA GLY A 180 -33.68 0.78 6.98
C GLY A 180 -33.59 1.43 8.36
N MET A 181 -32.42 1.39 8.99
CA MET A 181 -32.20 1.96 10.32
C MET A 181 -32.22 3.50 10.28
N SER A 182 -32.27 4.13 11.46
CA SER A 182 -32.36 5.60 11.54
C SER A 182 -31.11 6.30 10.97
N HIS A 183 -31.31 7.50 10.41
CA HIS A 183 -30.23 8.32 9.84
C HIS A 183 -29.07 8.56 10.81
N SER A 184 -29.36 8.70 12.11
CA SER A 184 -28.36 8.84 13.17
C SER A 184 -27.40 7.65 13.30
N ILE A 185 -27.82 6.43 12.91
CA ILE A 185 -26.95 5.25 12.89
C ILE A 185 -26.03 5.32 11.67
N ARG A 186 -26.55 5.76 10.52
CA ARG A 186 -25.77 5.94 9.29
C ARG A 186 -24.71 7.03 9.43
N GLU A 187 -25.04 8.15 10.08
CA GLU A 187 -24.07 9.21 10.38
C GLU A 187 -22.90 8.71 11.25
N ARG A 188 -23.19 7.84 12.23
CA ARG A 188 -22.15 7.24 13.07
C ARG A 188 -21.27 6.30 12.28
N THR A 189 -21.85 5.42 11.46
CA THR A 189 -21.08 4.47 10.66
C THR A 189 -20.29 5.17 9.55
N ASP A 190 -20.82 6.23 8.93
CA ASP A 190 -20.09 7.04 7.94
C ASP A 190 -18.87 7.74 8.55
N ALA A 191 -18.94 8.17 9.81
CA ALA A 191 -17.79 8.72 10.53
C ALA A 191 -16.70 7.66 10.82
N LEU A 192 -17.11 6.43 11.17
CA LEU A 192 -16.20 5.31 11.39
C LEU A 192 -15.54 4.85 10.08
N ASP A 193 -16.32 4.83 8.99
CA ASP A 193 -15.89 4.45 7.65
C ASP A 193 -14.87 5.45 7.05
N ALA A 194 -15.10 6.75 7.18
CA ALA A 194 -14.13 7.78 6.75
C ALA A 194 -12.78 7.65 7.48
N ALA A 195 -12.80 7.26 8.75
CA ALA A 195 -11.59 6.90 9.48
C ALA A 195 -10.94 5.62 8.92
N GLY A 196 -11.75 4.59 8.62
CA GLY A 196 -11.33 3.35 7.96
C GLY A 196 -10.61 3.57 6.63
N ASN A 197 -11.11 4.48 5.79
CA ASN A 197 -10.47 4.84 4.52
C ASN A 197 -9.05 5.38 4.69
N THR A 198 -8.84 6.15 5.77
CA THR A 198 -7.52 6.67 6.13
C THR A 198 -6.61 5.56 6.64
N THR A 199 -7.12 4.66 7.49
CA THR A 199 -6.30 3.55 8.03
C THR A 199 -5.94 2.52 6.97
N ALA A 200 -6.82 2.26 6.01
CA ALA A 200 -6.54 1.41 4.86
C ALA A 200 -5.43 1.99 3.96
N ALA A 201 -5.44 3.31 3.71
CA ALA A 201 -4.36 3.98 2.98
C ALA A 201 -3.02 3.89 3.73
N ILE A 202 -3.03 4.04 5.06
CA ILE A 202 -1.85 3.85 5.91
C ILE A 202 -1.32 2.41 5.81
N GLY A 203 -2.20 1.41 5.90
CA GLY A 203 -1.84 -0.01 5.74
C GLY A 203 -1.17 -0.31 4.40
N LYS A 204 -1.73 0.24 3.31
CA LYS A 204 -1.12 0.19 1.95
C LYS A 204 0.26 0.84 1.93
N GLY A 205 0.43 1.99 2.58
CA GLY A 205 1.73 2.67 2.72
C GLY A 205 2.79 1.81 3.43
N PHE A 206 2.43 1.08 4.49
CA PHE A 206 3.32 0.14 5.16
C PHE A 206 3.70 -1.06 4.28
N ALA A 207 2.72 -1.62 3.56
CA ALA A 207 2.97 -2.72 2.63
C ALA A 207 3.94 -2.30 1.51
N ILE A 208 3.76 -1.10 0.93
CA ILE A 208 4.63 -0.60 -0.14
C ILE A 208 6.03 -0.25 0.39
N GLY A 209 6.12 0.42 1.54
CA GLY A 209 7.40 0.80 2.15
C GLY A 209 8.25 -0.40 2.53
N SER A 210 7.64 -1.42 3.16
CA SER A 210 8.32 -2.68 3.48
C SER A 210 8.71 -3.45 2.23
N ALA A 211 7.81 -3.59 1.24
CA ALA A 211 8.12 -4.25 -0.03
C ALA A 211 9.32 -3.63 -0.76
N ALA A 212 9.46 -2.30 -0.73
CA ALA A 212 10.59 -1.62 -1.34
C ALA A 212 11.93 -1.96 -0.67
N LEU A 213 11.94 -2.05 0.66
CA LEU A 213 13.13 -2.43 1.43
C LEU A 213 13.46 -3.92 1.25
N VAL A 214 12.46 -4.80 1.33
CA VAL A 214 12.62 -6.25 1.09
C VAL A 214 13.18 -6.51 -0.31
N PHE A 215 12.62 -5.85 -1.33
CA PHE A 215 13.11 -5.95 -2.70
C PHE A 215 14.62 -5.69 -2.75
N LEU A 216 15.07 -4.58 -2.16
CA LEU A 216 16.47 -4.19 -2.25
C LEU A 216 17.38 -5.18 -1.52
N ALA A 217 16.95 -5.66 -0.35
CA ALA A 217 17.66 -6.70 0.41
C ALA A 217 17.79 -8.01 -0.38
N LEU A 218 16.70 -8.48 -0.97
CA LEU A 218 16.67 -9.70 -1.76
C LEU A 218 17.37 -9.55 -3.12
N PHE A 219 17.36 -8.36 -3.72
CA PHE A 219 18.12 -8.06 -4.93
C PHE A 219 19.63 -8.16 -4.66
N GLY A 220 20.12 -7.62 -3.54
CA GLY A 220 21.52 -7.82 -3.15
C GLY A 220 21.84 -9.29 -2.86
N ALA A 221 20.93 -10.03 -2.22
CA ALA A 221 21.07 -11.47 -2.02
C ALA A 221 21.08 -12.26 -3.33
N TYR A 222 20.26 -11.86 -4.32
CA TYR A 222 20.23 -12.42 -5.66
C TYR A 222 21.57 -12.21 -6.36
N VAL A 223 22.11 -10.98 -6.39
CA VAL A 223 23.38 -10.66 -7.06
C VAL A 223 24.52 -11.50 -6.49
N SER A 224 24.60 -11.64 -5.17
CA SER A 224 25.59 -12.50 -4.50
C SER A 224 25.42 -13.98 -4.85
N ARG A 225 24.18 -14.46 -4.95
CA ARG A 225 23.87 -15.87 -5.25
C ARG A 225 24.02 -16.22 -6.74
N ALA A 226 23.85 -15.24 -7.62
CA ALA A 226 24.00 -15.37 -9.06
C ALA A 226 25.45 -15.15 -9.56
N GLY A 227 26.37 -14.70 -8.68
CA GLY A 227 27.79 -14.51 -9.01
C GLY A 227 28.06 -13.32 -9.95
N ILE A 228 27.23 -12.28 -9.91
CA ILE A 228 27.30 -11.13 -10.83
C ILE A 228 28.15 -9.99 -10.22
N GLU A 229 29.18 -9.50 -10.92
CA GLU A 229 29.91 -8.28 -10.55
C GLU A 229 29.03 -7.02 -10.78
N ALA A 230 28.76 -6.27 -9.72
CA ALA A 230 27.81 -5.15 -9.74
C ALA A 230 28.38 -3.87 -10.42
N SER A 231 28.11 -3.66 -11.71
CA SER A 231 28.53 -2.43 -12.42
C SER A 231 27.60 -1.94 -13.56
N ALA A 232 26.26 -1.84 -13.41
CA ALA A 232 25.42 -1.29 -14.51
C ALA A 232 24.01 -0.73 -14.17
N VAL A 233 23.78 -0.03 -13.04
CA VAL A 233 22.39 0.38 -12.64
C VAL A 233 22.08 1.89 -12.85
N LEU A 234 22.97 2.69 -13.43
CA LEU A 234 22.86 4.16 -13.38
C LEU A 234 22.49 4.89 -14.70
N LYS A 235 22.00 4.23 -15.76
CA LYS A 235 21.69 4.89 -17.05
C LYS A 235 20.26 4.73 -17.61
N MET A 236 19.31 4.21 -16.83
CA MET A 236 17.96 3.87 -17.34
C MET A 236 16.84 4.86 -16.95
N VAL A 237 17.18 6.05 -16.43
CA VAL A 237 16.19 7.01 -15.89
C VAL A 237 15.85 8.15 -16.86
N GLU A 238 16.65 8.38 -17.91
CA GLU A 238 16.48 9.52 -18.83
C GLU A 238 15.49 9.29 -19.97
N GLU A 239 15.17 8.04 -20.34
CA GLU A 239 14.40 7.74 -21.56
C GLU A 239 12.87 7.59 -21.33
N VAL A 240 12.42 7.61 -20.08
CA VAL A 240 11.00 7.32 -19.73
C VAL A 240 10.06 8.52 -19.93
N CYS A 241 10.61 9.73 -20.10
CA CYS A 241 9.81 10.97 -20.24
C CYS A 241 9.16 11.17 -21.62
N ARG A 242 9.36 10.26 -22.60
CA ARG A 242 9.01 10.56 -24.01
C ARG A 242 7.59 10.15 -24.46
N GLN A 243 6.85 9.26 -23.76
CA GLN A 243 5.80 8.46 -24.43
C GLN A 243 4.31 8.67 -24.02
N PHE A 244 3.93 9.73 -23.29
CA PHE A 244 2.54 9.92 -22.83
C PHE A 244 1.67 10.88 -23.69
N ASN A 245 1.70 10.78 -25.02
CA ASN A 245 0.91 11.64 -25.93
C ASN A 245 -0.04 10.84 -26.87
N SER A 246 -1.02 10.04 -26.39
CA SER A 246 -2.12 9.55 -27.27
C SER A 246 -3.33 8.79 -26.62
N ILE A 247 -4.34 9.52 -26.07
CA ILE A 247 -5.84 9.41 -26.25
C ILE A 247 -6.72 8.31 -25.51
N GLN A 248 -8.07 8.54 -25.42
CA GLN A 248 -9.07 8.40 -24.31
C GLN A 248 -10.51 7.88 -24.72
N GLY A 249 -11.30 7.24 -23.78
CA GLY A 249 -12.77 7.40 -23.50
C GLY A 249 -13.87 6.33 -23.87
N LEU A 250 -14.86 6.00 -22.97
CA LEU A 250 -16.37 5.87 -23.12
C LEU A 250 -17.09 5.03 -21.98
N MET A 251 -18.12 5.56 -21.28
CA MET A 251 -18.99 4.94 -20.25
C MET A 251 -20.46 5.32 -20.51
N GLU A 252 -21.48 4.47 -20.25
CA GLU A 252 -22.86 4.90 -19.89
C GLU A 252 -23.73 3.67 -19.51
N GLY A 253 -24.22 3.62 -18.26
CA GLY A 253 -24.94 2.47 -17.70
C GLY A 253 -26.41 2.33 -18.10
N THR A 254 -27.12 1.42 -17.43
CA THR A 254 -28.53 1.49 -16.96
C THR A 254 -29.23 0.10 -16.93
N SER A 255 -29.06 -0.69 -15.86
CA SER A 255 -30.06 -1.71 -15.50
C SER A 255 -29.99 -2.12 -14.03
N LYS A 256 -31.13 -2.56 -13.47
CA LYS A 256 -31.24 -2.96 -12.07
C LYS A 256 -30.38 -4.20 -11.76
N PRO A 257 -29.61 -4.20 -10.67
CA PRO A 257 -28.62 -5.22 -10.38
C PRO A 257 -29.29 -6.50 -9.89
N ASP A 258 -29.07 -7.57 -10.63
CA ASP A 258 -29.26 -8.91 -10.13
C ASP A 258 -28.10 -9.22 -9.18
N TYR A 259 -28.33 -9.23 -7.86
CA TYR A 259 -27.25 -9.46 -6.89
C TYR A 259 -26.54 -10.80 -7.10
N ALA A 260 -27.27 -11.85 -7.50
CA ALA A 260 -26.68 -13.16 -7.76
C ALA A 260 -25.82 -13.12 -9.03
N ASN A 261 -26.25 -12.39 -10.05
CA ASN A 261 -25.46 -12.17 -11.25
C ASN A 261 -24.31 -11.16 -11.02
N CYS A 262 -24.44 -10.17 -10.15
CA CYS A 262 -23.34 -9.26 -9.77
C CYS A 262 -22.25 -10.03 -9.02
N VAL A 263 -22.63 -10.91 -8.09
CA VAL A 263 -21.71 -11.84 -7.44
C VAL A 263 -21.12 -12.81 -8.46
N LYS A 264 -21.91 -13.37 -9.37
CA LYS A 264 -21.42 -14.28 -10.41
C LYS A 264 -20.45 -13.59 -11.39
N ILE A 265 -20.77 -12.39 -11.86
CA ILE A 265 -19.93 -11.60 -12.78
C ILE A 265 -18.63 -11.22 -12.07
N SER A 266 -18.67 -10.72 -10.84
CA SER A 266 -17.45 -10.40 -10.10
C SER A 266 -16.63 -11.65 -9.78
N THR A 267 -17.27 -12.79 -9.51
CA THR A 267 -16.60 -14.09 -9.28
C THR A 267 -15.96 -14.63 -10.56
N ASP A 268 -16.72 -14.75 -11.65
CA ASP A 268 -16.23 -15.27 -12.93
C ASP A 268 -15.13 -14.37 -13.51
N ALA A 269 -15.30 -13.04 -13.42
CA ALA A 269 -14.29 -12.08 -13.85
C ALA A 269 -13.04 -12.14 -12.96
N SER A 270 -13.18 -12.15 -11.63
CA SER A 270 -11.99 -12.25 -10.76
C SER A 270 -11.23 -13.56 -10.95
N LEU A 271 -11.92 -14.70 -11.10
CA LEU A 271 -11.30 -16.00 -11.35
C LEU A 271 -10.56 -16.06 -12.69
N ARG A 272 -11.13 -15.47 -13.74
CA ARG A 272 -10.53 -15.48 -15.08
C ARG A 272 -9.43 -14.44 -15.22
N GLU A 273 -9.71 -13.21 -14.81
CA GLU A 273 -8.83 -12.05 -15.03
C GLU A 273 -7.69 -11.97 -14.01
N MET A 274 -7.71 -12.75 -12.92
CA MET A 274 -6.51 -12.88 -12.05
C MET A 274 -5.38 -13.68 -12.70
N ILE A 275 -5.70 -14.55 -13.68
CA ILE A 275 -4.71 -15.46 -14.28
C ILE A 275 -3.66 -14.68 -15.09
N PRO A 276 -4.00 -13.77 -16.03
CA PRO A 276 -3.00 -13.10 -16.84
C PRO A 276 -2.03 -12.22 -16.03
N PRO A 277 -2.47 -11.38 -15.07
CA PRO A 277 -1.55 -10.62 -14.22
C PRO A 277 -0.67 -11.54 -13.36
N SER A 278 -1.22 -12.62 -12.80
CA SER A 278 -0.45 -13.59 -12.01
C SER A 278 0.59 -14.31 -12.86
N ALA A 279 0.21 -14.76 -14.05
CA ALA A 279 1.10 -15.39 -15.01
C ALA A 279 2.21 -14.42 -15.44
N LEU A 280 1.88 -13.14 -15.65
CA LEU A 280 2.89 -12.11 -15.93
C LEU A 280 3.89 -12.01 -14.78
N VAL A 281 3.44 -11.93 -13.52
CA VAL A 281 4.34 -11.82 -12.36
C VAL A 281 5.23 -13.05 -12.22
N MET A 282 4.67 -14.26 -12.36
CA MET A 282 5.41 -15.52 -12.18
C MET A 282 6.33 -15.87 -13.36
N LEU A 283 5.90 -15.62 -14.60
CA LEU A 283 6.69 -16.00 -15.77
C LEU A 283 7.82 -15.01 -16.05
N THR A 284 7.71 -13.75 -15.62
CA THR A 284 8.70 -12.74 -15.96
C THR A 284 10.10 -13.05 -15.39
N PRO A 285 10.27 -13.41 -14.11
CA PRO A 285 11.56 -13.87 -13.59
C PRO A 285 12.11 -15.09 -14.34
N LEU A 286 11.26 -16.04 -14.71
CA LEU A 286 11.65 -17.27 -15.42
C LEU A 286 12.14 -16.99 -16.84
N ILE A 287 11.57 -16.00 -17.52
CA ILE A 287 11.93 -15.61 -18.89
C ILE A 287 13.14 -14.66 -18.91
N VAL A 288 13.17 -13.67 -18.00
CA VAL A 288 14.08 -12.51 -18.07
C VAL A 288 15.23 -12.57 -17.05
N GLY A 289 15.04 -13.22 -15.90
CA GLY A 289 16.06 -13.43 -14.86
C GLY A 289 16.21 -12.29 -13.83
N VAL A 290 16.22 -11.00 -14.23
CA VAL A 290 16.45 -9.85 -13.31
C VAL A 290 15.60 -8.64 -13.66
N LEU A 291 15.01 -7.97 -12.66
CA LEU A 291 14.21 -6.75 -12.86
C LEU A 291 14.43 -5.66 -11.79
N GLY A 292 15.51 -4.89 -11.88
CA GLY A 292 15.74 -3.73 -11.00
C GLY A 292 14.78 -2.55 -11.23
N GLY A 293 14.24 -2.40 -12.44
CA GLY A 293 13.39 -1.27 -12.83
C GLY A 293 11.95 -1.33 -12.28
N SER A 294 11.45 -2.53 -11.96
CA SER A 294 10.09 -2.71 -11.46
C SER A 294 9.89 -2.10 -10.07
N LEU A 295 10.93 -2.11 -9.22
CA LEU A 295 10.90 -1.47 -7.91
C LEU A 295 10.68 0.04 -8.02
N VAL A 296 11.60 0.73 -8.70
CA VAL A 296 11.66 2.21 -8.67
C VAL A 296 10.46 2.85 -9.37
N SER A 297 9.85 2.15 -10.32
CA SER A 297 8.62 2.58 -10.99
C SER A 297 7.37 2.17 -10.20
N GLY A 298 7.29 0.90 -9.79
CA GLY A 298 6.09 0.34 -9.16
C GLY A 298 5.74 0.99 -7.82
N VAL A 299 6.75 1.38 -7.01
CA VAL A 299 6.52 2.08 -5.73
C VAL A 299 5.80 3.42 -5.95
N GLN A 300 6.16 4.18 -6.98
CA GLN A 300 5.55 5.49 -7.27
C GLN A 300 4.07 5.31 -7.63
N VAL A 301 3.77 4.35 -8.51
CA VAL A 301 2.41 4.05 -8.95
C VAL A 301 1.56 3.52 -7.79
N ALA A 302 2.12 2.64 -6.96
CA ALA A 302 1.40 2.06 -5.82
C ALA A 302 1.00 3.11 -4.78
N ILE A 303 1.92 4.03 -4.41
CA ILE A 303 1.65 5.08 -3.43
C ILE A 303 0.66 6.10 -3.99
N SER A 304 0.91 6.58 -5.21
CA SER A 304 0.03 7.58 -5.84
C SER A 304 -1.38 7.04 -6.04
N ALA A 305 -1.55 5.82 -6.53
CA ALA A 305 -2.87 5.19 -6.72
C ALA A 305 -3.61 5.01 -5.39
N SER A 306 -2.93 4.50 -4.36
CA SER A 306 -3.54 4.26 -3.04
C SER A 306 -4.00 5.54 -2.35
N ASN A 307 -3.16 6.59 -2.38
CA ASN A 307 -3.46 7.86 -1.73
C ASN A 307 -4.48 8.68 -2.50
N THR A 308 -4.43 8.65 -3.83
CA THR A 308 -5.46 9.28 -4.68
C THR A 308 -6.83 8.70 -4.36
N GLY A 309 -6.92 7.38 -4.21
CA GLY A 309 -8.19 6.74 -3.92
C GLY A 309 -8.71 6.98 -2.52
N GLY A 310 -7.84 6.95 -1.51
CA GLY A 310 -8.23 7.34 -0.15
C GLY A 310 -8.70 8.80 -0.08
N ALA A 311 -8.08 9.69 -0.86
CA ALA A 311 -8.45 11.10 -0.90
C ALA A 311 -9.82 11.34 -1.55
N TRP A 312 -10.12 10.69 -2.68
CA TRP A 312 -11.44 10.83 -3.33
C TRP A 312 -12.57 10.24 -2.50
N ASP A 313 -12.36 9.08 -1.88
CA ASP A 313 -13.35 8.46 -1.02
C ASP A 313 -13.68 9.38 0.18
N ASN A 314 -12.64 9.94 0.81
CA ASN A 314 -12.85 10.88 1.91
C ASN A 314 -13.34 12.26 1.48
N ALA A 315 -13.07 12.71 0.26
CA ALA A 315 -13.69 13.91 -0.31
C ALA A 315 -15.20 13.70 -0.55
N LYS A 316 -15.60 12.52 -1.05
CA LYS A 316 -17.01 12.10 -1.15
C LYS A 316 -17.65 12.06 0.24
N LYS A 317 -17.06 11.34 1.20
CA LYS A 317 -17.56 11.29 2.59
C LYS A 317 -17.64 12.66 3.25
N TYR A 318 -16.72 13.57 2.93
CA TYR A 318 -16.73 14.95 3.44
C TYR A 318 -17.99 15.70 2.97
N ILE A 319 -18.34 15.60 1.69
CA ILE A 319 -19.57 16.21 1.14
C ILE A 319 -20.82 15.55 1.72
N GLU A 320 -20.79 14.22 1.88
CA GLU A 320 -21.90 13.44 2.43
C GLU A 320 -22.21 13.73 3.90
N ALA A 321 -21.19 14.04 4.70
CA ALA A 321 -21.32 14.26 6.13
C ALA A 321 -21.93 15.62 6.52
N GLY A 322 -21.88 16.65 5.67
CA GLY A 322 -22.57 17.91 5.95
C GLY A 322 -22.03 18.75 7.12
N ALA A 323 -20.88 18.37 7.71
CA ALA A 323 -20.52 18.78 9.07
C ALA A 323 -20.04 20.25 9.24
N SER A 324 -19.62 20.91 8.15
CA SER A 324 -19.10 22.28 8.16
C SER A 324 -19.89 23.19 7.20
N GLU A 325 -19.88 24.50 7.45
CA GLU A 325 -20.56 25.48 6.59
C GLU A 325 -20.02 25.46 5.15
N HIS A 326 -18.72 25.19 5.00
CA HIS A 326 -18.07 25.00 3.71
C HIS A 326 -18.65 23.78 2.97
N VAL A 327 -18.79 22.63 3.63
CA VAL A 327 -19.37 21.42 3.03
C VAL A 327 -20.84 21.57 2.70
N LYS A 328 -21.62 22.26 3.54
CA LYS A 328 -23.04 22.51 3.24
C LYS A 328 -23.24 23.22 1.91
N SER A 329 -22.26 24.02 1.48
CA SER A 329 -22.28 24.69 0.17
C SER A 329 -21.96 23.75 -1.02
N LEU A 330 -21.41 22.56 -0.76
CA LEU A 330 -21.13 21.51 -1.74
C LEU A 330 -22.22 20.43 -1.76
N GLY A 331 -22.90 20.21 -0.64
CA GLY A 331 -24.05 19.31 -0.52
C GLY A 331 -25.36 19.89 -1.10
N PRO A 332 -26.51 19.25 -0.84
CA PRO A 332 -26.69 17.98 -0.15
C PRO A 332 -26.31 16.76 -1.01
N LYS A 333 -26.44 15.53 -0.47
CA LYS A 333 -26.37 14.28 -1.25
C LYS A 333 -27.28 14.39 -2.48
N GLY A 334 -26.77 14.03 -3.65
CA GLY A 334 -27.45 14.16 -4.94
C GLY A 334 -27.19 15.48 -5.68
N SER A 335 -26.49 16.44 -5.06
CA SER A 335 -26.01 17.66 -5.75
C SER A 335 -25.03 17.31 -6.88
N ASP A 336 -24.82 18.25 -7.80
CA ASP A 336 -23.86 18.04 -8.90
C ASP A 336 -22.42 17.89 -8.37
N CYS A 337 -22.08 18.57 -7.27
CA CYS A 337 -20.80 18.40 -6.59
C CYS A 337 -20.67 17.00 -5.96
N HIS A 338 -21.74 16.47 -5.36
CA HIS A 338 -21.75 15.11 -4.81
C HIS A 338 -21.58 14.07 -5.93
N LYS A 339 -22.31 14.20 -7.05
CA LYS A 339 -22.14 13.32 -8.22
C LYS A 339 -20.72 13.38 -8.79
N ALA A 340 -20.12 14.58 -8.86
CA ALA A 340 -18.73 14.74 -9.29
C ALA A 340 -17.75 14.00 -8.37
N ALA A 341 -17.94 14.07 -7.05
CA ALA A 341 -17.11 13.34 -6.08
C ALA A 341 -17.30 11.81 -6.19
N VAL A 342 -18.53 11.34 -6.43
CA VAL A 342 -18.82 9.91 -6.68
C VAL A 342 -18.15 9.42 -7.96
N ILE A 343 -18.07 10.25 -9.02
CA ILE A 343 -17.32 9.90 -10.23
C ILE A 343 -15.83 9.73 -9.92
N GLY A 344 -15.23 10.65 -9.15
CA GLY A 344 -13.82 10.52 -8.73
C GLY A 344 -13.54 9.23 -7.94
N ASP A 345 -14.41 8.90 -6.99
CA ASP A 345 -14.31 7.67 -6.18
C ASP A 345 -14.49 6.39 -7.01
N THR A 346 -15.47 6.34 -7.91
CA THR A 346 -15.69 5.15 -8.76
C THR A 346 -14.58 4.92 -9.79
N ILE A 347 -13.93 5.98 -10.29
CA ILE A 347 -12.76 5.87 -11.18
C ILE A 347 -11.58 5.20 -10.46
N VAL A 348 -11.44 5.45 -9.15
CA VAL A 348 -10.26 5.07 -8.38
C VAL A 348 -10.42 3.82 -7.55
N ASP A 349 -11.63 3.29 -7.38
CA ASP A 349 -11.85 2.02 -6.68
C ASP A 349 -10.96 0.89 -7.24
N PRO A 350 -10.86 0.69 -8.57
CA PRO A 350 -9.90 -0.29 -9.11
C PRO A 350 -8.44 0.09 -8.84
N LEU A 351 -8.12 1.39 -8.80
CA LEU A 351 -6.77 1.88 -8.56
C LEU A 351 -6.32 1.66 -7.11
N LYS A 352 -7.19 1.93 -6.12
CA LYS A 352 -6.86 1.83 -4.70
C LYS A 352 -7.03 0.42 -4.16
N ASP A 353 -7.94 -0.39 -4.70
CA ASP A 353 -8.26 -1.71 -4.13
C ASP A 353 -7.87 -2.89 -4.99
N THR A 354 -7.52 -2.67 -6.27
CA THR A 354 -6.99 -3.71 -7.15
C THR A 354 -5.53 -3.42 -7.52
N SER A 355 -5.27 -2.49 -8.44
CA SER A 355 -3.93 -2.34 -9.02
C SER A 355 -2.89 -1.80 -8.03
N GLY A 356 -3.21 -0.74 -7.28
CA GLY A 356 -2.32 -0.07 -6.34
C GLY A 356 -1.72 -1.01 -5.30
N PRO A 357 -2.53 -1.74 -4.50
CA PRO A 357 -2.00 -2.72 -3.55
C PRO A 357 -1.34 -3.89 -4.27
N SER A 358 -1.87 -4.40 -5.39
CA SER A 358 -1.23 -5.51 -6.11
C SER A 358 0.17 -5.21 -6.63
N PHE A 359 0.52 -3.94 -6.90
CA PHE A 359 1.89 -3.58 -7.29
C PHE A 359 2.92 -3.86 -6.18
N ASN A 360 2.55 -3.81 -4.90
CA ASN A 360 3.47 -4.19 -3.83
C ASN A 360 3.81 -5.69 -3.89
N ILE A 361 2.79 -6.53 -4.18
CA ILE A 361 2.94 -7.97 -4.33
C ILE A 361 3.78 -8.29 -5.56
N HIS A 362 3.52 -7.60 -6.68
CA HIS A 362 4.29 -7.74 -7.91
C HIS A 362 5.79 -7.53 -7.68
N ILE A 363 6.16 -6.44 -6.99
CA ILE A 363 7.56 -6.11 -6.70
C ILE A 363 8.22 -7.20 -5.86
N LYS A 364 7.57 -7.62 -4.78
CA LYS A 364 8.19 -8.53 -3.79
C LYS A 364 8.25 -9.97 -4.28
N LEU A 365 7.18 -10.46 -4.94
CA LEU A 365 7.09 -11.82 -5.47
C LEU A 365 8.13 -12.09 -6.55
N MET A 366 8.27 -11.18 -7.53
CA MET A 366 9.30 -11.32 -8.57
C MET A 366 10.70 -11.39 -8.00
N THR A 367 10.95 -10.72 -6.87
CA THR A 367 12.28 -10.67 -6.28
C THR A 367 12.61 -11.94 -5.51
N VAL A 368 11.68 -12.43 -4.71
CA VAL A 368 11.83 -13.72 -4.03
C VAL A 368 11.99 -14.85 -5.05
N GLU A 369 11.17 -14.85 -6.11
CA GLU A 369 11.26 -15.85 -7.17
C GLU A 369 12.61 -15.79 -7.87
N SER A 370 13.06 -14.60 -8.27
CA SER A 370 14.39 -14.41 -8.87
C SER A 370 15.48 -14.94 -7.94
N TRP A 371 15.40 -14.62 -6.65
CA TRP A 371 16.35 -15.07 -5.63
C TRP A 371 16.38 -16.59 -5.45
N VAL A 372 15.21 -17.24 -5.41
CA VAL A 372 15.09 -18.71 -5.30
C VAL A 372 15.70 -19.41 -6.52
N PHE A 373 15.40 -18.92 -7.72
CA PHE A 373 15.90 -19.48 -8.98
C PHE A 373 17.30 -18.99 -9.37
N ALA A 374 17.94 -18.14 -8.56
CA ALA A 374 19.25 -17.56 -8.88
C ALA A 374 20.32 -18.61 -9.28
N PRO A 375 20.50 -19.75 -8.58
CA PRO A 375 21.47 -20.77 -8.99
C PRO A 375 21.12 -21.43 -10.33
N PHE A 376 19.82 -21.62 -10.59
CA PHE A 376 19.33 -22.17 -11.84
C PHE A 376 19.63 -21.21 -13.00
N PHE A 377 19.35 -19.92 -12.83
CA PHE A 377 19.67 -18.89 -13.84
C PHE A 377 21.17 -18.72 -14.05
N ALA A 378 21.98 -18.77 -13.00
CA ALA A 378 23.43 -18.69 -13.14
C ALA A 378 24.00 -19.88 -13.95
N ALA A 379 23.51 -21.10 -13.70
CA ALA A 379 23.98 -22.28 -14.40
C ALA A 379 23.42 -22.42 -15.83
N HIS A 380 22.11 -22.20 -16.01
CA HIS A 380 21.37 -22.56 -17.24
C HIS A 380 20.81 -21.35 -17.99
N GLY A 381 20.82 -20.16 -17.39
CA GLY A 381 20.30 -18.94 -17.99
C GLY A 381 21.21 -18.34 -19.06
N GLY A 382 20.77 -17.22 -19.64
CA GLY A 382 21.49 -16.52 -20.70
C GLY A 382 21.53 -17.25 -22.04
N LEU A 383 20.54 -18.13 -22.32
CA LEU A 383 20.52 -18.98 -23.51
C LEU A 383 20.69 -18.19 -24.82
N LEU A 384 20.02 -17.03 -24.95
CA LEU A 384 20.18 -16.17 -26.12
C LEU A 384 21.63 -15.72 -26.32
N PHE A 385 22.33 -15.35 -25.25
CA PHE A 385 23.74 -14.93 -25.29
C PHE A 385 24.73 -16.09 -25.40
N LYS A 386 24.28 -17.34 -25.17
CA LYS A 386 25.09 -18.54 -25.36
C LYS A 386 24.96 -19.12 -26.79
N VAL A 387 23.87 -18.79 -27.48
CA VAL A 387 23.55 -19.26 -28.83
C VAL A 387 23.96 -18.25 -29.91
N LEU A 388 23.94 -16.95 -29.58
CA LEU A 388 24.58 -15.87 -30.36
C LEU A 388 26.09 -15.85 -30.12
#